data_AF-A0A2N5WL33-F1
#
_entry.id   AF-A0A2N5WL33-F1
#
_cell.length_a   1.000
_cell.length_b   1.000
_cell.length_c   1.000
_cell.angle_alpha   90.00
_cell.angle_beta   90.00
_cell.angle_gamma   90.00
#
_symmetry.space_group_name_H-M   'P 1'
#
loop_
_entity.id
_entity.type
_entity.pdbx_description
1 polymer ?
#
loop_
_entity_poly.entity_id
_entity_poly.type
_entity_poly.pdbx_seq_one_letter_code
_entity_poly.pdbx_strand_id
1 'polypeptide(L)'
;MTDSTQEAAVTAEADENRQRKNGLYGRVSAELAENMKRGWADTERRGLEPVAQAEYAARRREALSARFPGELLVVPAGNAKVRANDTNYPFRPSSDYVYLTGDQSQDAVLVLEPAGHDGRDGHRATLYLLPRSDRENGEFWLDYHGELWDGRRNSLEENEQLLGLPCRDVRTLADRLAAAAGPVRLLRGHDAGVDAAL
;
A
#
# COMPACT_ATOMS: atom_id res chain seq x y z
N MET A 1 -3.38 -19.83 -71.45
CA MET A 1 -2.70 -18.63 -70.92
C MET A 1 -3.75 -17.85 -70.12
N THR A 2 -4.13 -18.29 -68.92
CA THR A 2 -3.48 -17.95 -67.63
C THR A 2 -3.20 -16.46 -67.53
N ASP A 3 -4.04 -15.73 -66.79
CA ASP A 3 -3.61 -15.35 -65.44
C ASP A 3 -4.83 -15.01 -64.56
N SER A 4 -4.95 -15.73 -63.46
CA SER A 4 -5.89 -15.48 -62.37
C SER A 4 -5.13 -14.68 -61.33
N THR A 5 -5.28 -13.36 -61.32
CA THR A 5 -4.79 -12.56 -60.20
C THR A 5 -5.85 -12.57 -59.10
N GLN A 6 -5.71 -13.58 -58.24
CA GLN A 6 -6.41 -13.68 -56.96
C GLN A 6 -5.87 -12.57 -56.06
N GLU A 7 -6.58 -11.45 -56.00
CA GLU A 7 -6.28 -10.34 -55.09
C GLU A 7 -6.53 -10.85 -53.66
N ALA A 8 -5.44 -11.17 -52.96
CA ALA A 8 -5.48 -11.62 -51.59
C ALA A 8 -6.10 -10.50 -50.74
N ALA A 9 -7.28 -10.79 -50.19
CA ALA A 9 -7.93 -9.96 -49.20
C ALA A 9 -6.99 -9.81 -47.99
N VAL A 10 -6.27 -8.69 -47.91
CA VAL A 10 -5.66 -8.23 -46.67
C VAL A 10 -6.83 -7.86 -45.77
N THR A 11 -7.18 -8.77 -44.85
CA THR A 11 -8.07 -8.48 -43.74
C THR A 11 -7.47 -7.32 -42.97
N ALA A 12 -7.98 -6.11 -43.21
CA ALA A 12 -7.71 -4.97 -42.39
C ALA A 12 -8.27 -5.27 -41.00
N GLU A 13 -7.41 -5.65 -40.06
CA GLU A 13 -7.73 -5.56 -38.64
C GLU A 13 -8.19 -4.13 -38.39
N ALA A 14 -9.46 -4.01 -38.01
CA ALA A 14 -10.04 -2.74 -37.68
C ALA A 14 -9.26 -2.18 -36.49
N ASP A 15 -8.49 -1.12 -36.73
CA ASP A 15 -7.82 -0.35 -35.68
C ASP A 15 -8.89 0.25 -34.77
N GLU A 16 -9.20 -0.46 -33.69
CA GLU A 16 -10.20 -0.09 -32.68
C GLU A 16 -9.84 1.22 -31.95
N ASN A 17 -8.65 1.78 -32.20
CA ASN A 17 -8.12 2.96 -31.53
C ASN A 17 -8.33 4.29 -32.27
N ARG A 18 -9.26 4.37 -33.24
CA ARG A 18 -9.70 5.66 -33.80
C ARG A 18 -10.57 6.46 -32.82
N GLN A 19 -9.98 6.91 -31.71
CA GLN A 19 -10.58 7.89 -30.81
C GLN A 19 -9.74 9.17 -30.74
N ARG A 20 -10.30 10.23 -31.34
CA ARG A 20 -9.97 11.68 -31.33
C ARG A 20 -8.52 12.11 -31.01
N LYS A 21 -7.99 12.99 -31.87
CA LYS A 21 -6.65 13.60 -31.83
C LYS A 21 -6.20 14.29 -30.52
N ASN A 22 -7.07 14.51 -29.53
CA ASN A 22 -6.74 15.17 -28.24
C ASN A 22 -7.42 14.47 -27.04
N GLY A 23 -7.36 13.14 -26.94
CA GLY A 23 -7.56 12.43 -25.68
C GLY A 23 -6.20 12.02 -25.11
N LEU A 24 -5.88 12.40 -23.87
CA LEU A 24 -4.59 12.07 -23.24
C LEU A 24 -4.39 10.55 -23.03
N TYR A 25 -5.47 9.76 -23.02
CA TYR A 25 -5.41 8.34 -22.72
C TYR A 25 -6.30 7.55 -23.69
N GLY A 26 -5.67 6.90 -24.67
CA GLY A 26 -6.30 5.77 -25.35
C GLY A 26 -6.46 4.60 -24.38
N ARG A 27 -7.40 3.69 -24.63
CA ARG A 27 -7.44 2.42 -23.87
C ARG A 27 -6.13 1.67 -24.13
N VAL A 28 -5.56 1.13 -23.06
CA VAL A 28 -4.42 0.21 -23.16
C VAL A 28 -4.85 -1.00 -23.97
N SER A 29 -4.05 -1.39 -24.96
CA SER A 29 -4.34 -2.60 -25.74
C SER A 29 -4.16 -3.86 -24.88
N ALA A 30 -4.92 -4.91 -25.19
CA ALA A 30 -4.83 -6.16 -24.45
C ALA A 30 -3.42 -6.77 -24.52
N GLU A 31 -2.75 -6.62 -25.66
CA GLU A 31 -1.39 -7.10 -25.89
C GLU A 31 -0.38 -6.38 -25.00
N LEU A 32 -0.52 -5.06 -24.84
CA LEU A 32 0.36 -4.29 -23.95
C LEU A 32 0.12 -4.67 -22.49
N ALA A 33 -1.15 -4.79 -22.07
CA ALA A 33 -1.48 -5.22 -20.72
C ALA A 33 -0.89 -6.62 -20.41
N GLU A 34 -0.99 -7.57 -21.34
CA GLU A 34 -0.40 -8.91 -21.17
C GLU A 34 1.13 -8.89 -21.19
N ASN A 35 1.75 -8.02 -22.00
CA ASN A 35 3.20 -7.85 -22.02
C ASN A 35 3.72 -7.30 -20.68
N MET A 36 3.03 -6.30 -20.12
CA MET A 36 3.43 -5.63 -18.88
C MET A 36 3.33 -6.51 -17.62
N LYS A 37 2.68 -7.67 -17.70
CA LYS A 37 2.67 -8.67 -16.61
C LYS A 37 3.96 -9.51 -16.52
N ARG A 38 4.76 -9.54 -17.59
CA ARG A 38 5.83 -10.54 -17.79
C ARG A 38 7.20 -9.88 -17.96
N GLY A 39 8.27 -10.67 -17.82
CA GLY A 39 9.65 -10.20 -18.08
C GLY A 39 10.28 -9.35 -16.97
N TRP A 40 9.54 -9.03 -15.91
CA TRP A 40 10.07 -8.34 -14.73
C TRP A 40 10.80 -9.30 -13.79
N ALA A 41 11.93 -8.87 -13.24
CA ALA A 41 12.68 -9.65 -12.25
C ALA A 41 11.84 -9.92 -10.99
N ASP A 42 12.08 -11.04 -10.32
CA ASP A 42 11.63 -11.23 -8.94
C ASP A 42 12.49 -10.37 -8.02
N THR A 43 11.84 -9.47 -7.28
CA THR A 43 12.48 -8.53 -6.36
C THR A 43 12.21 -8.86 -4.90
N GLU A 44 11.60 -10.03 -4.62
CA GLU A 44 11.35 -10.51 -3.26
C GLU A 44 12.66 -10.83 -2.54
N ARG A 45 12.81 -10.28 -1.34
CA ARG A 45 13.94 -10.52 -0.46
C ARG A 45 13.52 -11.43 0.67
N ARG A 46 14.45 -12.30 1.06
CA ARG A 46 14.26 -13.29 2.11
C ARG A 46 15.41 -13.22 3.09
N GLY A 47 15.16 -13.61 4.34
CA GLY A 47 16.17 -13.57 5.41
C GLY A 47 16.58 -12.14 5.73
N LEU A 48 15.59 -11.24 5.80
CA LEU A 48 15.82 -9.86 6.22
C LEU A 48 15.99 -9.83 7.74
N GLU A 49 17.04 -9.17 8.18
CA GLU A 49 17.24 -8.91 9.60
C GLU A 49 16.39 -7.71 10.04
N PRO A 50 15.81 -7.74 11.25
CA PRO A 50 15.07 -6.61 11.79
C PRO A 50 15.90 -5.32 11.80
N VAL A 51 15.23 -4.20 11.57
CA VAL A 51 15.87 -2.89 11.69
C VAL A 51 16.30 -2.65 13.13
N ALA A 52 17.40 -1.91 13.33
CA ALA A 52 17.97 -1.67 14.66
C ALA A 52 16.98 -1.07 15.68
N GLN A 53 15.94 -0.39 15.19
CA GLN A 53 14.92 0.27 15.98
C GLN A 53 13.84 -0.69 16.49
N ALA A 54 13.66 -1.88 15.90
CA ALA A 54 12.52 -2.77 16.14
C ALA A 54 12.35 -3.15 17.61
N GLU A 55 13.44 -3.52 18.30
CA GLU A 55 13.39 -3.87 19.73
C GLU A 55 13.03 -2.68 20.62
N TYR A 56 13.57 -1.50 20.31
CA TYR A 56 13.25 -0.28 21.06
C TYR A 56 11.80 0.15 20.83
N ALA A 57 11.31 0.00 19.60
CA ALA A 57 9.93 0.27 19.23
C ALA A 57 8.95 -0.65 20.00
N ALA A 58 9.30 -1.93 20.15
CA ALA A 58 8.50 -2.89 20.93
C ALA A 58 8.30 -2.43 22.39
N ARG A 59 9.37 -2.05 23.08
CA ARG A 59 9.30 -1.54 24.48
C ARG A 59 8.43 -0.29 24.61
N ARG A 60 8.46 0.59 23.60
CA ARG A 60 7.61 1.81 23.58
C ARG A 60 6.14 1.46 23.38
N ARG A 61 5.84 0.49 22.51
CA ARG A 61 4.47 -0.02 22.32
C ARG A 61 3.94 -0.67 23.60
N GLU A 62 4.76 -1.43 24.32
CA GLU A 62 4.38 -2.00 25.63
C GLU A 62 4.05 -0.91 26.65
N ALA A 63 4.90 0.13 26.75
CA ALA A 63 4.65 1.26 27.65
C ALA A 63 3.39 2.05 27.27
N LEU A 64 3.10 2.19 25.97
CA LEU A 64 1.88 2.81 25.48
C LEU A 64 0.65 1.95 25.81
N SER A 65 0.76 0.64 25.54
CA SER A 65 -0.27 -0.37 25.83
C SER A 65 -0.70 -0.34 27.30
N ALA A 66 0.24 -0.26 28.23
CA ALA A 66 -0.04 -0.21 29.66
C ALA A 66 -0.81 1.05 30.11
N ARG A 67 -0.78 2.14 29.33
CA ARG A 67 -1.47 3.40 29.67
C ARG A 67 -2.93 3.42 29.23
N PHE A 68 -3.30 2.61 28.24
CA PHE A 68 -4.64 2.65 27.64
C PHE A 68 -5.23 1.23 27.54
N PRO A 69 -5.36 0.49 28.66
CA PRO A 69 -5.92 -0.85 28.63
C PRO A 69 -7.36 -0.84 28.09
N GLY A 70 -7.68 -1.80 27.23
CA GLY A 70 -9.03 -1.96 26.65
C GLY A 70 -9.40 -0.98 25.54
N GLU A 71 -8.53 -0.05 25.14
CA GLU A 71 -8.79 0.90 24.06
C GLU A 71 -8.12 0.46 22.75
N LEU A 72 -8.80 0.56 21.62
CA LEU A 72 -8.15 0.41 20.30
C LEU A 72 -7.29 1.64 20.02
N LEU A 73 -5.98 1.48 19.87
CA LEU A 73 -5.09 2.61 19.56
C LEU A 73 -4.74 2.60 18.07
N VAL A 74 -4.92 3.75 17.42
CA VAL A 74 -4.68 3.92 15.98
C VAL A 74 -3.72 5.08 15.78
N VAL A 75 -2.56 4.80 15.18
CA VAL A 75 -1.48 5.76 14.97
C VAL A 75 -1.10 5.78 13.49
N PRO A 76 -1.58 6.76 12.70
CA PRO A 76 -1.22 6.89 11.29
C PRO A 76 0.18 7.49 11.09
N ALA A 77 0.89 7.01 10.06
CA ALA A 77 2.10 7.65 9.53
C ALA A 77 1.77 8.95 8.80
N GLY A 78 0.61 8.98 8.15
CA GLY A 78 0.07 10.10 7.38
C GLY A 78 0.34 10.01 5.88
N ASN A 79 -0.22 10.96 5.14
CA ASN A 79 -0.21 10.96 3.67
C ASN A 79 0.85 11.90 3.08
N ALA A 80 1.26 11.64 1.84
CA ALA A 80 2.07 12.57 1.06
C ALA A 80 1.35 13.92 0.87
N LYS A 81 2.12 15.00 0.85
CA LYS A 81 1.58 16.36 0.67
C LYS A 81 1.92 16.89 -0.71
N VAL A 82 0.88 17.30 -1.44
CA VAL A 82 1.02 17.97 -2.73
C VAL A 82 1.77 19.29 -2.54
N ARG A 83 2.81 19.49 -3.34
CA ARG A 83 3.56 20.75 -3.44
C ARG A 83 2.96 21.63 -4.52
N ALA A 84 2.82 21.11 -5.73
CA ALA A 84 2.20 21.79 -6.86
C ALA A 84 1.77 20.77 -7.91
N ASN A 85 0.50 20.82 -8.34
CA ASN A 85 -0.07 19.90 -9.32
C ASN A 85 0.18 18.42 -8.93
N ASP A 86 0.90 17.69 -9.77
CA ASP A 86 1.27 16.28 -9.62
C ASP A 86 2.60 16.07 -8.86
N THR A 87 3.23 17.15 -8.36
CA THR A 87 4.46 17.04 -7.57
C THR A 87 4.17 17.06 -6.08
N ASN A 88 4.71 16.08 -5.36
CA ASN A 88 4.63 15.98 -3.90
C ASN A 88 5.90 16.52 -3.22
N TYR A 89 5.77 16.99 -1.98
CA TYR A 89 6.92 17.14 -1.09
C TYR A 89 7.51 15.77 -0.76
N PRO A 90 8.82 15.69 -0.44
CA PRO A 90 9.38 14.49 0.16
C PRO A 90 8.56 14.07 1.37
N PHE A 91 8.10 12.82 1.37
CA PHE A 91 7.27 12.33 2.46
C PHE A 91 8.03 12.35 3.77
N ARG A 92 7.34 12.80 4.82
CA ARG A 92 7.81 12.76 6.19
C ARG A 92 6.70 12.15 7.05
N PRO A 93 6.91 10.95 7.60
CA PRO A 93 5.92 10.31 8.47
C PRO A 93 5.79 11.05 9.80
N SER A 94 4.66 10.80 10.48
CA SER A 94 4.43 11.21 11.87
C SER A 94 5.56 10.73 12.77
N SER A 95 6.08 11.64 13.60
CA SER A 95 7.11 11.31 14.59
C SER A 95 6.62 10.23 15.57
N ASP A 96 5.35 10.28 15.96
CA ASP A 96 4.75 9.31 16.89
C ASP A 96 4.69 7.91 16.26
N TYR A 97 4.32 7.83 14.98
CA TYR A 97 4.34 6.58 14.22
C TYR A 97 5.75 6.00 14.14
N VAL A 98 6.73 6.77 13.64
CA VAL A 98 8.12 6.30 13.52
C VAL A 98 8.68 5.90 14.89
N TYR A 99 8.34 6.65 15.95
CA TYR A 99 8.76 6.33 17.31
C TYR A 99 8.25 4.96 17.77
N LEU A 100 7.08 4.53 17.33
CA LEU A 100 6.45 3.27 17.76
C LEU A 100 6.72 2.09 16.83
N THR A 101 7.22 2.32 15.61
CA THR A 101 7.36 1.28 14.58
C THR A 101 8.77 1.18 13.99
N GLY A 102 9.48 2.31 13.86
CA GLY A 102 10.69 2.42 13.04
C GLY A 102 10.42 2.47 11.52
N ASP A 103 9.17 2.27 11.09
CA ASP A 103 8.75 2.35 9.69
C ASP A 103 8.55 3.81 9.25
N GLN A 104 8.68 4.04 7.94
CA GLN A 104 8.52 5.36 7.32
C GLN A 104 7.66 5.30 6.05
N SER A 105 6.84 4.26 5.91
CA SER A 105 6.00 4.07 4.73
C SER A 105 4.85 5.08 4.70
N GLN A 106 4.50 5.53 3.50
CA GLN A 106 3.34 6.39 3.27
C GLN A 106 2.05 5.62 3.57
N ASP A 107 1.04 6.34 4.03
CA ASP A 107 -0.32 5.82 4.30
C ASP A 107 -0.38 4.68 5.32
N ALA A 108 0.74 4.38 5.97
CA ALA A 108 0.86 3.30 6.93
C ALA A 108 0.13 3.63 8.22
N VAL A 109 -0.40 2.61 8.90
CA VAL A 109 -1.10 2.77 10.19
C VAL A 109 -0.71 1.67 11.17
N LEU A 110 -0.26 2.06 12.36
CA LEU A 110 -0.11 1.15 13.48
C LEU A 110 -1.44 1.02 14.21
N VAL A 111 -1.89 -0.21 14.39
CA VAL A 111 -3.06 -0.53 15.23
C VAL A 111 -2.60 -1.39 16.40
N LEU A 112 -2.96 -0.96 17.61
CA LEU A 112 -2.81 -1.74 18.84
C LEU A 112 -4.21 -2.20 19.25
N GLU A 113 -4.50 -3.48 19.02
CA GLU A 113 -5.77 -4.09 19.41
C GLU A 113 -5.72 -4.61 20.84
N PRO A 114 -6.69 -4.28 21.72
CA PRO A 114 -6.74 -4.85 23.05
C PRO A 114 -6.72 -6.37 23.02
N ALA A 115 -5.85 -6.98 23.82
CA ALA A 115 -5.76 -8.42 23.98
C ALA A 115 -6.51 -8.87 25.25
N GLY A 116 -6.97 -10.13 25.24
CA GLY A 116 -7.74 -10.71 26.34
C GLY A 116 -9.24 -10.40 26.27
N HIS A 117 -10.05 -11.11 27.06
CA HIS A 117 -11.51 -10.94 27.08
C HIS A 117 -11.96 -9.64 27.77
N ASP A 118 -11.08 -9.06 28.60
CA ASP A 118 -11.33 -7.85 29.37
C ASP A 118 -10.39 -6.67 28.98
N GLY A 119 -9.55 -6.86 27.96
CA GLY A 119 -8.62 -5.83 27.47
C GLY A 119 -7.44 -5.52 28.40
N ARG A 120 -7.22 -6.32 29.46
CA ARG A 120 -6.16 -6.09 30.46
C ARG A 120 -4.83 -6.74 30.10
N ASP A 121 -4.81 -7.65 29.12
CA ASP A 121 -3.61 -8.38 28.68
C ASP A 121 -2.74 -7.57 27.69
N GLY A 122 -2.86 -6.25 27.71
CA GLY A 122 -2.15 -5.34 26.81
C GLY A 122 -2.75 -5.31 25.41
N HIS A 123 -1.89 -5.19 24.40
CA HIS A 123 -2.33 -5.08 23.00
C HIS A 123 -1.56 -5.99 22.06
N ARG A 124 -2.26 -6.50 21.04
CA ARG A 124 -1.67 -7.07 19.83
C ARG A 124 -1.41 -5.95 18.82
N ALA A 125 -0.15 -5.70 18.51
CA ALA A 125 0.26 -4.73 17.50
C ALA A 125 0.16 -5.32 16.09
N THR A 126 -0.37 -4.55 15.13
CA THR A 126 -0.41 -4.87 13.69
C THR A 126 -0.13 -3.61 12.89
N LEU A 127 0.69 -3.71 11.85
CA LEU A 127 0.89 -2.65 10.87
C LEU A 127 -0.02 -2.87 9.68
N TYR A 128 -0.67 -1.79 9.25
CA TYR A 128 -1.43 -1.73 8.02
C TYR A 128 -0.60 -0.95 7.02
N LEU A 129 -0.15 -1.63 5.97
CA LEU A 129 0.77 -1.13 4.95
C LEU A 129 0.17 -1.41 3.57
N LEU A 130 0.50 -0.57 2.59
CA LEU A 130 0.19 -0.89 1.21
C LEU A 130 1.12 -2.05 0.76
N PRO A 131 0.59 -3.18 0.29
CA PRO A 131 1.42 -4.29 -0.14
C PRO A 131 2.19 -3.94 -1.42
N ARG A 132 3.13 -4.81 -1.76
CA ARG A 132 3.82 -4.79 -3.05
C ARG A 132 2.80 -4.67 -4.19
N SER A 133 3.11 -3.86 -5.20
CA SER A 133 2.26 -3.67 -6.36
C SER A 133 1.99 -5.01 -7.05
N ASP A 134 0.71 -5.28 -7.29
CA ASP A 134 0.29 -6.44 -8.05
C ASP A 134 0.55 -6.21 -9.55
N ARG A 135 1.21 -7.17 -10.19
CA ARG A 135 1.52 -7.13 -11.62
C ARG A 135 0.33 -7.55 -12.48
N GLU A 136 -0.62 -8.31 -11.93
CA GLU A 136 -1.74 -8.90 -12.67
C GLU A 136 -2.90 -7.92 -12.87
N ASN A 137 -3.10 -6.99 -11.92
CA ASN A 137 -4.24 -6.07 -11.92
C ASN A 137 -3.91 -4.66 -12.48
N GLY A 138 -2.65 -4.41 -12.84
CA GLY A 138 -2.18 -3.14 -13.38
C GLY A 138 -1.61 -2.16 -12.36
N GLU A 139 -1.72 -2.40 -11.05
CA GLU A 139 -1.18 -1.55 -9.98
C GLU A 139 0.31 -1.27 -10.18
N PHE A 140 1.07 -2.24 -10.69
CA PHE A 140 2.50 -2.07 -10.97
C PHE A 140 2.85 -0.91 -11.93
N TRP A 141 2.01 -0.62 -12.94
CA TRP A 141 2.38 0.31 -14.03
C TRP A 141 1.31 1.29 -14.49
N LEU A 142 0.02 0.99 -14.27
CA LEU A 142 -1.10 1.90 -14.56
C LEU A 142 -1.38 2.86 -13.41
N ASP A 143 -1.07 2.43 -12.18
CA ASP A 143 -1.16 3.29 -11.03
C ASP A 143 -0.06 4.34 -11.06
N TYR A 144 -0.42 5.58 -10.75
CA TYR A 144 0.53 6.70 -10.73
C TYR A 144 1.66 6.48 -9.72
N HIS A 145 1.38 5.74 -8.63
CA HIS A 145 2.31 5.35 -7.58
C HIS A 145 2.68 3.87 -7.63
N GLY A 146 2.54 3.24 -8.82
CA GLY A 146 3.01 1.88 -9.08
C GLY A 146 4.53 1.76 -8.99
N GLU A 147 5.03 0.57 -8.66
CA GLU A 147 6.48 0.34 -8.48
C GLU A 147 7.33 0.59 -9.73
N LEU A 148 6.73 0.56 -10.93
CA LEU A 148 7.43 0.97 -12.15
C LEU A 148 7.93 2.42 -12.05
N TRP A 149 7.18 3.29 -11.37
CA TRP A 149 7.41 4.73 -11.31
C TRP A 149 8.09 5.16 -10.01
N ASP A 150 7.60 4.67 -8.87
CA ASP A 150 8.08 5.06 -7.54
C ASP A 150 9.20 4.15 -7.01
N GLY A 151 9.48 3.05 -7.71
CA GLY A 151 10.46 2.05 -7.32
C GLY A 151 9.89 0.99 -6.38
N ARG A 152 10.73 0.04 -5.98
CA ARG A 152 10.30 -1.16 -5.25
C ARG A 152 9.61 -0.82 -3.94
N ARG A 153 8.46 -1.44 -3.70
CA ARG A 153 7.80 -1.50 -2.40
C ARG A 153 8.05 -2.85 -1.74
N ASN A 154 8.26 -2.83 -0.42
CA ASN A 154 8.39 -4.09 0.30
C ASN A 154 7.04 -4.85 0.30
N SER A 155 7.10 -6.18 0.24
CA SER A 155 5.96 -7.04 0.53
C SER A 155 5.57 -6.91 2.01
N LEU A 156 4.38 -7.43 2.36
CA LEU A 156 3.98 -7.47 3.76
C LEU A 156 4.95 -8.35 4.54
N GLU A 157 5.34 -9.51 4.01
CA GLU A 157 6.27 -10.46 4.61
C GLU A 157 7.68 -9.89 4.80
N GLU A 158 8.17 -9.09 3.84
CA GLU A 158 9.44 -8.35 4.00
C GLU A 158 9.35 -7.35 5.15
N ASN A 159 8.23 -6.61 5.24
CA ASN A 159 8.02 -5.67 6.34
C ASN A 159 7.84 -6.38 7.69
N GLU A 160 7.22 -7.56 7.74
CA GLU A 160 7.12 -8.36 8.97
C GLU A 160 8.51 -8.73 9.50
N GLN A 161 9.41 -9.17 8.62
CA GLN A 161 10.80 -9.49 8.98
C GLN A 161 11.56 -8.24 9.44
N LEU A 162 11.43 -7.13 8.71
CA LEU A 162 12.15 -5.88 9.02
C LEU A 162 11.68 -5.22 10.31
N LEU A 163 10.37 -5.23 10.59
CA LEU A 163 9.76 -4.44 11.66
C LEU A 163 9.42 -5.29 12.90
N GLY A 164 9.45 -6.62 12.78
CA GLY A 164 9.09 -7.54 13.85
C GLY A 164 7.63 -7.43 14.27
N LEU A 165 6.75 -7.12 13.32
CA LEU A 165 5.32 -6.90 13.54
C LEU A 165 4.50 -7.57 12.44
N PRO A 166 3.35 -8.20 12.77
CA PRO A 166 2.39 -8.63 11.75
C PRO A 166 1.98 -7.46 10.85
N CYS A 167 1.94 -7.71 9.54
CA CYS A 167 1.59 -6.71 8.54
C CYS A 167 0.33 -7.13 7.76
N ARG A 168 -0.55 -6.18 7.49
CA ARG A 168 -1.81 -6.34 6.77
C ARG A 168 -1.96 -5.27 5.71
N ASP A 169 -2.78 -5.55 4.72
CA ASP A 169 -3.10 -4.58 3.67
C ASP A 169 -3.90 -3.40 4.24
N VAL A 170 -3.37 -2.19 4.11
CA VAL A 170 -4.03 -0.95 4.57
C VAL A 170 -5.40 -0.74 3.95
N ARG A 171 -5.66 -1.27 2.75
CA ARG A 171 -6.97 -1.21 2.09
C ARG A 171 -8.07 -1.91 2.90
N THR A 172 -7.71 -2.80 3.82
CA THR A 172 -8.67 -3.49 4.72
C THR A 172 -8.89 -2.77 6.05
N LEU A 173 -8.16 -1.69 6.32
CA LEU A 173 -8.19 -0.99 7.61
C LEU A 173 -9.56 -0.38 7.91
N ALA A 174 -10.21 0.26 6.93
CA ALA A 174 -11.49 0.93 7.14
C ALA A 174 -12.56 -0.05 7.67
N ASP A 175 -12.64 -1.24 7.08
CA ASP A 175 -13.56 -2.30 7.53
C ASP A 175 -13.22 -2.77 8.94
N ARG A 176 -11.92 -2.90 9.26
CA ARG A 176 -11.47 -3.26 10.61
C ARG A 176 -11.86 -2.19 11.63
N LEU A 177 -11.69 -0.91 11.32
CA LEU A 177 -12.02 0.19 12.22
C LEU A 177 -13.53 0.27 12.44
N ALA A 178 -14.34 0.09 11.39
CA ALA A 178 -15.80 0.03 11.49
C ALA A 178 -16.29 -1.14 12.36
N ALA A 179 -15.55 -2.25 12.40
CA ALA A 179 -15.85 -3.41 13.24
C ALA A 179 -15.39 -3.25 14.71
N ALA A 180 -14.81 -2.12 15.10
CA ALA A 180 -14.37 -1.91 16.48
C ALA A 180 -15.57 -1.76 17.43
N ALA A 181 -15.66 -2.64 18.44
CA ALA A 181 -16.76 -2.65 19.41
C ALA A 181 -16.48 -1.81 20.68
N GLY A 182 -15.23 -1.39 20.89
CA GLY A 182 -14.77 -0.70 22.10
C GLY A 182 -14.33 0.75 21.86
N PRO A 183 -13.85 1.45 22.90
CA PRO A 183 -13.32 2.80 22.75
C PRO A 183 -12.14 2.82 21.78
N VAL A 184 -12.13 3.81 20.89
CA VAL A 184 -11.05 4.00 19.91
C VAL A 184 -10.33 5.32 20.19
N ARG A 185 -9.00 5.25 20.23
CA ARG A 185 -8.12 6.40 20.36
C ARG A 185 -7.28 6.54 19.10
N LEU A 186 -7.65 7.53 18.30
CA LEU A 186 -6.98 7.87 17.04
C LEU A 186 -6.10 9.11 17.23
N LEU A 187 -4.85 9.03 16.76
CA LEU A 187 -4.00 10.20 16.56
C LEU A 187 -4.44 10.94 15.28
N ARG A 188 -5.34 11.92 15.44
CA ARG A 188 -6.00 12.62 14.33
C ARG A 188 -5.09 13.63 13.60
N GLY A 189 -5.46 13.99 12.37
CA GLY A 189 -4.83 15.04 11.57
C GLY A 189 -3.60 14.59 10.79
N HIS A 190 -3.29 13.29 10.80
CA HIS A 190 -2.22 12.71 10.00
C HIS A 190 -2.72 12.07 8.70
N ASP A 191 -3.88 11.43 8.75
CA ASP A 191 -4.48 10.73 7.62
C ASP A 191 -5.99 11.03 7.57
N ALA A 192 -6.43 11.70 6.50
CA ALA A 192 -7.83 12.12 6.36
C ALA A 192 -8.78 10.94 6.12
N GLY A 193 -8.31 9.86 5.49
CA GLY A 193 -9.09 8.65 5.27
C GLY A 193 -9.34 7.89 6.56
N VAL A 194 -8.30 7.76 7.40
CA VAL A 194 -8.42 7.16 8.74
C VAL A 194 -9.27 8.03 9.66
N ASP A 195 -9.10 9.36 9.61
CA ASP A 195 -9.91 10.31 10.39
C ASP A 195 -11.40 10.21 10.05
N ALA A 196 -11.74 9.96 8.79
CA ALA A 196 -13.12 9.83 8.32
C ALA A 196 -13.74 8.46 8.63
N ALA A 197 -12.93 7.43 8.91
CA ALA A 197 -13.40 6.09 9.23
C ALA A 197 -13.91 5.94 10.69
N LEU A 198 -13.70 6.96 11.53
CA LEU A 198 -14.01 6.96 12.98
C LEU A 198 -14.58 8.30 13.46
#